data_AF-A0A848LLL4-F1
#
_entry.id   AF-A0A848LLL4-F1
#
_cell.length_a   1.000
_cell.length_b   1.000
_cell.length_c   1.000
_cell.angle_alpha   90.00
_cell.angle_beta   90.00
_cell.angle_gamma   90.00
#
_symmetry.space_group_name_H-M   'P 1'
#
loop_
_entity.id
_entity.type
_entity.pdbx_description
1 polymer ?
#
loop_
_entity_poly.entity_id
_entity_poly.type
_entity_poly.pdbx_seq_one_letter_code
_entity_poly.pdbx_strand_id
1 'polypeptide(L)'
;MADDREQQGKGAPPEEERPASRRDVPIEVRRAQRAESRASQTYKAFLNRLCERGGMSPAVAEQAAVSVLCALEQRIYSEEALDLEAQLPRKLTELLHRCERHEEELPPKFGREELLKRVGEDLSLNPDAVEPVVRAVLDSIRHLISEGEAEDVMGQLPADMRDLWGRAI
;
A
#
# COMPACT_ATOMS: atom_id res chain seq x y z
N MET A 1 21.31 80.69 -7.60
CA MET A 1 20.03 79.98 -7.69
C MET A 1 20.34 78.68 -8.43
N ALA A 2 20.55 77.54 -7.75
CA ALA A 2 19.52 76.63 -7.21
C ALA A 2 18.54 76.24 -8.34
N ASP A 3 18.27 75.00 -8.71
CA ASP A 3 18.09 73.74 -7.97
C ASP A 3 18.06 72.63 -9.08
N ASP A 4 18.81 71.54 -9.01
CA ASP A 4 18.48 70.24 -8.39
C ASP A 4 17.94 69.21 -9.39
N ARG A 5 18.09 67.96 -9.01
CA ARG A 5 18.36 66.76 -9.82
C ARG A 5 17.22 65.79 -9.57
N GLU A 6 16.50 65.36 -10.60
CA GLU A 6 15.69 64.14 -10.48
C GLU A 6 15.91 63.16 -11.63
N GLN A 7 16.48 62.03 -11.21
CA GLN A 7 16.53 60.74 -11.88
C GLN A 7 15.14 60.09 -11.84
N GLN A 8 14.86 59.22 -12.82
CA GLN A 8 14.14 57.93 -12.72
C GLN A 8 13.74 57.55 -14.15
N GLY A 9 13.95 56.36 -14.70
CA GLY A 9 14.31 55.05 -14.15
C GLY A 9 13.73 54.05 -15.15
N LYS A 10 14.59 53.44 -15.98
CA LYS A 10 14.20 52.35 -16.89
C LYS A 10 13.82 51.14 -16.02
N GLY A 11 12.52 50.91 -15.83
CA GLY A 11 12.02 49.68 -15.22
C GLY A 11 12.07 48.54 -16.24
N ALA A 12 12.99 47.60 -16.03
CA ALA A 12 12.91 46.27 -16.62
C ALA A 12 11.63 45.57 -16.11
N PRO A 13 10.97 44.72 -16.91
CA PRO A 13 9.86 43.92 -16.40
C PRO A 13 10.39 42.95 -15.32
N PRO A 14 9.57 42.60 -14.32
CA PRO A 14 9.95 41.67 -13.28
C PRO A 14 10.28 40.33 -13.92
N GLU A 15 11.46 39.79 -13.59
CA GLU A 15 11.85 38.43 -13.94
C GLU A 15 10.87 37.48 -13.24
N GLU A 16 9.86 37.00 -13.96
CA GLU A 16 9.11 35.82 -13.57
C GLU A 16 10.12 34.70 -13.34
N GLU A 17 10.21 34.22 -12.10
CA GLU A 17 11.03 33.08 -11.68
C GLU A 17 10.78 31.92 -12.66
N ARG A 18 11.76 31.70 -13.55
CA ARG A 18 11.73 30.59 -14.48
C ARG A 18 11.66 29.32 -13.62
N PRO A 19 10.67 28.43 -13.81
CA PRO A 19 10.60 27.21 -13.02
C PRO A 19 11.93 26.47 -13.18
N ALA A 20 12.56 26.16 -12.04
CA ALA A 20 13.88 25.53 -11.97
C ALA A 20 13.96 24.39 -13.00
N SER A 21 14.98 24.42 -13.84
CA SER A 21 15.18 23.39 -14.87
C SER A 21 15.27 22.03 -14.18
N ARG A 22 14.81 20.94 -14.83
CA ARG A 22 14.97 19.55 -14.33
C ARG A 22 16.41 19.20 -13.92
N ARG A 23 17.40 19.98 -14.34
CA ARG A 23 18.83 19.85 -14.00
C ARG A 23 19.22 20.50 -12.67
N ASP A 24 18.41 21.43 -12.15
CA ASP A 24 18.70 22.22 -10.93
C ASP A 24 18.23 21.52 -9.65
N VAL A 25 17.43 20.47 -9.78
CA VAL A 25 16.98 19.65 -8.65
C VAL A 25 18.11 18.71 -8.20
N PRO A 26 18.49 18.69 -6.90
CA PRO A 26 19.48 17.76 -6.37
C PRO A 26 19.21 16.30 -6.76
N ILE A 27 20.28 15.53 -7.00
CA ILE A 27 20.17 14.12 -7.45
C ILE A 27 19.34 13.30 -6.45
N GLU A 28 19.50 13.54 -5.15
CA GLU A 28 18.77 12.87 -4.07
C GLU A 28 17.26 13.12 -4.17
N VAL A 29 16.84 14.38 -4.35
CA VAL A 29 15.43 14.76 -4.53
C VAL A 29 14.84 14.08 -5.77
N ARG A 30 15.59 14.05 -6.88
CA ARG A 30 15.15 13.34 -8.10
C ARG A 30 15.04 11.82 -7.90
N ARG A 31 15.92 11.21 -7.09
CA ARG A 31 15.86 9.77 -6.76
C ARG A 31 14.64 9.47 -5.89
N ALA A 32 14.40 10.27 -4.85
CA ALA A 32 13.24 10.15 -3.99
C ALA A 32 11.92 10.28 -4.77
N GLN A 33 11.80 11.30 -5.62
CA GLN A 33 10.62 11.50 -6.49
C GLN A 33 10.36 10.30 -7.41
N ARG A 34 11.41 9.68 -7.97
CA ARG A 34 11.26 8.48 -8.81
C ARG A 34 10.85 7.26 -7.99
N ALA A 35 11.42 7.08 -6.80
CA ALA A 35 11.05 6.00 -5.90
C ALA A 35 9.57 6.12 -5.50
N GLU A 36 9.13 7.30 -5.11
CA GLU A 36 7.72 7.60 -4.79
C GLU A 36 6.79 7.41 -6.00
N SER A 37 7.21 7.86 -7.18
CA SER A 37 6.45 7.66 -8.42
C SER A 37 6.31 6.18 -8.77
N ARG A 38 7.35 5.36 -8.55
CA ARG A 38 7.30 3.91 -8.74
C ARG A 38 6.39 3.25 -7.70
N ALA A 39 6.57 3.57 -6.41
CA ALA A 39 5.71 3.05 -5.35
C ALA A 39 4.23 3.36 -5.60
N SER A 40 3.92 4.58 -6.06
CA SER A 40 2.56 4.98 -6.44
C SER A 40 2.01 4.21 -7.65
N GLN A 41 2.86 3.84 -8.61
CA GLN A 41 2.46 3.02 -9.75
C GLN A 41 2.23 1.56 -9.34
N THR A 42 3.11 0.98 -8.52
CA THR A 42 2.95 -0.38 -7.98
C THR A 42 1.67 -0.48 -7.15
N TYR A 43 1.41 0.50 -6.28
CA TYR A 43 0.17 0.57 -5.51
C TYR A 43 -1.09 0.57 -6.39
N LYS A 44 -1.10 1.40 -7.44
CA LYS A 44 -2.23 1.45 -8.39
C LYS A 44 -2.38 0.14 -9.15
N ALA A 45 -1.28 -0.47 -9.60
CA ALA A 45 -1.32 -1.75 -10.30
C ALA A 45 -1.87 -2.87 -9.39
N PHE A 46 -1.45 -2.89 -8.13
CA PHE A 46 -1.97 -3.81 -7.11
C PHE A 46 -3.50 -3.63 -6.92
N LEU A 47 -3.97 -2.41 -6.69
CA LEU A 47 -5.41 -2.14 -6.52
C LEU A 47 -6.21 -2.48 -7.78
N ASN A 48 -5.71 -2.14 -8.97
CA ASN A 48 -6.37 -2.47 -10.23
C ASN A 48 -6.54 -3.98 -10.38
N ARG A 49 -5.47 -4.75 -10.12
CA ARG A 49 -5.50 -6.22 -10.14
C ARG A 49 -6.54 -6.76 -9.17
N LEU A 50 -6.59 -6.21 -7.96
CA LEU A 50 -7.56 -6.63 -6.95
C LEU A 50 -9.01 -6.30 -7.35
N CYS A 51 -9.24 -5.13 -7.94
CA CYS A 51 -10.55 -4.77 -8.49
C CYS A 51 -10.98 -5.71 -9.62
N GLU A 52 -10.06 -6.02 -10.55
CA GLU A 52 -10.31 -6.91 -11.69
C GLU A 52 -10.59 -8.35 -11.26
N ARG A 53 -9.83 -8.89 -10.30
CA ARG A 53 -9.97 -10.27 -9.80
C ARG A 53 -11.12 -10.44 -8.82
N GLY A 54 -11.33 -9.45 -7.96
CA GLY A 54 -12.30 -9.51 -6.87
C GLY A 54 -13.66 -8.90 -7.19
N GLY A 55 -13.84 -8.23 -8.34
CA GLY A 55 -15.11 -7.62 -8.74
C GLY A 55 -15.59 -6.52 -7.80
N MET A 56 -14.66 -5.80 -7.18
CA MET A 56 -14.91 -4.81 -6.13
C MET A 56 -14.50 -3.39 -6.56
N SER A 57 -15.04 -2.38 -5.88
CA SER A 57 -14.64 -0.99 -6.12
C SER A 57 -13.23 -0.72 -5.56
N PRO A 58 -12.51 0.30 -6.02
CA PRO A 58 -11.17 0.62 -5.51
C PRO A 58 -11.11 0.86 -4.00
N ALA A 59 -12.15 1.48 -3.42
CA ALA A 59 -12.24 1.70 -1.98
C ALA A 59 -12.39 0.38 -1.21
N VAL A 60 -13.24 -0.52 -1.71
CA VAL A 60 -13.42 -1.87 -1.12
C VAL A 60 -12.16 -2.71 -1.29
N ALA A 61 -11.45 -2.59 -2.42
CA ALA A 61 -10.17 -3.25 -2.65
C ALA A 61 -9.09 -2.82 -1.66
N GLU A 62 -8.96 -1.51 -1.44
CA GLU A 62 -8.01 -0.96 -0.46
C GLU A 62 -8.33 -1.47 0.96
N GLN A 63 -9.60 -1.38 1.37
CA GLN A 63 -10.05 -1.85 2.68
C GLN A 63 -9.87 -3.37 2.84
N ALA A 64 -10.15 -4.15 1.80
CA ALA A 64 -9.93 -5.61 1.82
C ALA A 64 -8.45 -5.96 1.89
N ALA A 65 -7.59 -5.24 1.17
CA ALA A 65 -6.15 -5.42 1.22
C ALA A 65 -5.61 -5.18 2.64
N VAL A 66 -5.97 -4.03 3.24
CA VAL A 66 -5.60 -3.70 4.62
C VAL A 66 -6.17 -4.74 5.59
N SER A 67 -7.45 -5.11 5.42
CA SER A 67 -8.13 -6.08 6.27
C SER A 67 -7.45 -7.47 6.27
N VAL A 68 -7.00 -7.95 5.13
CA VAL A 68 -6.29 -9.24 5.07
C VAL A 68 -4.85 -9.12 5.55
N LEU A 69 -4.14 -8.04 5.21
CA LEU A 69 -2.73 -7.87 5.55
C LEU A 69 -2.50 -7.70 7.06
N CYS A 70 -3.27 -6.85 7.78
CA CYS A 70 -3.05 -6.77 9.24
C CYS A 70 -3.37 -8.12 9.92
N ALA A 71 -4.32 -8.91 9.41
CA ALA A 71 -4.58 -10.24 9.94
C ALA A 71 -3.42 -11.21 9.65
N LEU A 72 -2.79 -11.13 8.47
CA LEU A 72 -1.59 -11.91 8.17
C LEU A 72 -0.42 -11.55 9.09
N GLU A 73 -0.13 -10.25 9.28
CA GLU A 73 0.94 -9.78 10.19
C GLU A 73 0.73 -10.27 11.62
N GLN A 74 -0.52 -10.31 12.09
CA GLN A 74 -0.86 -10.85 13.41
C GLN A 74 -0.77 -12.38 13.48
N ARG A 75 -0.81 -13.07 12.34
CA ARG A 75 -0.78 -14.54 12.28
C ARG A 75 0.62 -15.12 12.15
N ILE A 76 1.52 -14.42 11.47
CA ILE A 76 2.89 -14.85 11.22
C ILE A 76 3.83 -14.36 12.32
N TYR A 77 5.08 -14.83 12.31
CA TYR A 77 6.09 -14.33 13.25
C TYR A 77 6.45 -12.88 12.94
N SER A 78 6.80 -12.10 13.97
CA SER A 78 7.08 -10.67 13.80
C SER A 78 8.22 -10.36 12.83
N GLU A 79 9.21 -11.26 12.70
CA GLU A 79 10.30 -11.12 11.73
C GLU A 79 9.76 -11.21 10.29
N GLU A 80 8.94 -12.22 10.02
CA GLU A 80 8.27 -12.41 8.72
C GLU A 80 7.32 -11.26 8.37
N ALA A 81 6.61 -10.71 9.37
CA ALA A 81 5.75 -9.55 9.16
C ALA A 81 6.55 -8.34 8.65
N LEU A 82 7.75 -8.11 9.19
CA LEU A 82 8.63 -7.03 8.76
C LEU A 82 9.18 -7.27 7.34
N ASP A 83 9.54 -8.51 7.02
CA ASP A 83 10.02 -8.87 5.68
C ASP A 83 8.90 -8.72 4.62
N LEU A 84 7.67 -9.14 4.97
CA LEU A 84 6.49 -8.95 4.13
C LEU A 84 6.23 -7.46 3.89
N GLU A 85 6.19 -6.64 4.97
CA GLU A 85 6.01 -5.19 4.90
C GLU A 85 7.05 -4.52 4.00
N ALA A 86 8.31 -4.99 4.03
CA ALA A 86 9.39 -4.44 3.21
C ALA A 86 9.18 -4.63 1.71
N GLN A 87 8.35 -5.59 1.29
CA GLN A 87 7.98 -5.83 -0.11
C GLN A 87 6.73 -5.04 -0.55
N LEU A 88 5.99 -4.44 0.39
CA LEU A 88 4.76 -3.73 0.07
C LEU A 88 5.00 -2.30 -0.45
N PRO A 89 4.14 -1.79 -1.35
CA PRO A 89 4.14 -0.39 -1.72
C PRO A 89 3.97 0.49 -0.48
N ARG A 90 4.77 1.55 -0.36
CA ARG A 90 4.77 2.46 0.79
C ARG A 90 3.36 2.97 1.20
N LYS A 91 2.47 3.21 0.23
CA LYS A 91 1.10 3.64 0.54
C LYS A 91 0.31 2.59 1.32
N LEU A 92 0.55 1.31 1.03
CA LEU A 92 -0.09 0.20 1.71
C LEU A 92 0.47 0.05 3.13
N THR A 93 1.80 0.12 3.31
CA THR A 93 2.39 0.10 4.66
C THR A 93 1.92 1.27 5.52
N GLU A 94 1.80 2.48 4.95
CA GLU A 94 1.21 3.64 5.64
C GLU A 94 -0.26 3.43 6.05
N LEU A 95 -1.02 2.61 5.33
CA LEU A 95 -2.39 2.22 5.73
C LEU A 95 -2.37 1.14 6.81
N LEU A 96 -1.45 0.18 6.72
CA LEU A 96 -1.27 -0.89 7.71
C LEU A 96 -0.86 -0.33 9.07
N HIS A 97 0.06 0.62 9.13
CA HIS A 97 0.45 1.27 10.39
C HIS A 97 -0.66 2.13 11.02
N ARG A 98 -1.71 2.44 10.26
CA ARG A 98 -2.93 3.12 10.74
C ARG A 98 -4.08 2.14 11.00
N CYS A 99 -3.85 0.84 10.81
CA CYS A 99 -4.83 -0.19 11.03
C CYS A 99 -5.09 -0.30 12.53
N GLU A 100 -6.26 0.17 12.98
CA GLU A 100 -6.67 0.12 14.40
C GLU A 100 -6.58 -1.30 14.99
N ARG A 101 -6.62 -2.33 14.12
CA ARG A 101 -6.47 -3.73 14.54
C ARG A 101 -5.11 -4.09 15.10
N HIS A 102 -4.04 -3.34 14.85
CA HIS A 102 -2.78 -3.56 15.59
C HIS A 102 -2.95 -3.36 17.10
N GLU A 103 -3.99 -2.65 17.53
CA GLU A 103 -4.39 -2.51 18.95
C GLU A 103 -5.27 -3.67 19.45
N GLU A 104 -5.94 -4.40 18.54
CA GLU A 104 -6.78 -5.56 18.86
C GLU A 104 -5.97 -6.86 18.79
N GLU A 105 -5.77 -7.51 19.95
CA GLU A 105 -5.14 -8.84 19.98
C GLU A 105 -6.01 -9.89 19.28
N LEU A 106 -5.48 -10.52 18.22
CA LEU A 106 -5.99 -11.80 17.73
C LEU A 106 -5.57 -12.93 18.66
N PRO A 107 -6.37 -14.01 18.78
CA PRO A 107 -5.88 -15.23 19.39
C PRO A 107 -4.63 -15.69 18.62
N PRO A 108 -3.49 -15.99 19.26
CA PRO A 108 -2.24 -16.36 18.56
C PRO A 108 -2.33 -17.61 17.65
N LYS A 109 -3.48 -18.27 17.61
CA LYS A 109 -3.73 -19.54 16.91
C LYS A 109 -5.02 -19.52 16.08
N PHE A 110 -5.46 -18.36 15.62
CA PHE A 110 -6.62 -18.30 14.75
C PHE A 110 -6.33 -18.91 13.36
N GLY A 111 -7.39 -19.32 12.67
CA GLY A 111 -7.33 -19.97 11.37
C GLY A 111 -8.25 -19.30 10.36
N ARG A 112 -8.60 -20.04 9.31
CA ARG A 112 -9.42 -19.59 8.18
C ARG A 112 -10.76 -18.99 8.62
N GLU A 113 -11.48 -19.63 9.53
CA GLU A 113 -12.81 -19.18 9.95
C GLU A 113 -12.77 -17.78 10.57
N GLU A 114 -11.84 -17.55 11.50
CA GLU A 114 -11.68 -16.24 12.15
C GLU A 114 -11.17 -15.18 11.15
N LEU A 115 -10.26 -15.54 10.24
CA LEU A 115 -9.84 -14.64 9.17
C LEU A 115 -11.04 -14.18 8.32
N LEU A 116 -11.85 -15.12 7.85
CA LEU A 116 -13.03 -14.82 7.03
C LEU A 116 -14.06 -14.01 7.81
N LYS A 117 -14.29 -14.34 9.09
CA LYS A 117 -15.21 -13.60 9.94
C LYS A 117 -14.78 -12.13 10.07
N ARG A 118 -13.52 -11.88 10.42
CA ARG A 118 -13.01 -10.50 10.60
C ARG A 118 -13.04 -9.69 9.33
N VAL A 119 -12.60 -10.27 8.22
CA VAL A 119 -12.67 -9.59 6.92
C VAL A 119 -14.14 -9.29 6.55
N GLY A 120 -15.06 -10.20 6.86
CA GLY A 120 -16.49 -9.97 6.65
C GLY A 120 -17.04 -8.83 7.49
N GLU A 121 -16.65 -8.75 8.77
CA GLU A 121 -17.02 -7.66 9.68
C GLU A 121 -16.46 -6.32 9.19
N ASP A 122 -15.17 -6.26 8.85
CA ASP A 122 -14.50 -5.05 8.38
C ASP A 122 -15.17 -4.48 7.12
N LEU A 123 -15.50 -5.35 6.16
CA LEU A 123 -16.08 -4.94 4.89
C LEU A 123 -17.63 -4.92 4.90
N SER A 124 -18.25 -5.27 6.03
CA SER A 124 -19.70 -5.45 6.14
C SER A 124 -20.28 -6.35 5.04
N LEU A 125 -19.60 -7.47 4.76
CA LEU A 125 -19.98 -8.43 3.73
C LEU A 125 -20.75 -9.62 4.32
N ASN A 126 -21.62 -10.20 3.49
CA ASN A 126 -22.23 -11.50 3.80
C ASN A 126 -21.15 -12.59 3.82
N PRO A 127 -21.21 -13.59 4.74
CA PRO A 127 -20.21 -14.65 4.86
C PRO A 127 -19.85 -15.35 3.54
N ASP A 128 -20.84 -15.61 2.69
CA ASP A 128 -20.66 -16.28 1.39
C ASP A 128 -19.82 -15.45 0.40
N ALA A 129 -19.77 -14.12 0.58
CA ALA A 129 -19.02 -13.21 -0.27
C ALA A 129 -17.57 -13.00 0.20
N VAL A 130 -17.22 -13.39 1.43
CA VAL A 130 -15.93 -13.01 2.04
C VAL A 130 -14.77 -13.85 1.50
N GLU A 131 -14.94 -15.16 1.39
CA GLU A 131 -13.85 -16.03 0.94
C GLU A 131 -13.31 -15.66 -0.44
N PRO A 132 -14.14 -15.41 -1.47
CA PRO A 132 -13.65 -14.94 -2.76
C PRO A 132 -12.81 -13.65 -2.66
N VAL A 133 -13.24 -12.71 -1.80
CA VAL A 133 -12.51 -11.46 -1.55
C VAL A 133 -11.15 -11.74 -0.91
N VAL A 134 -11.10 -12.54 0.15
CA VAL A 134 -9.85 -12.91 0.83
C VAL A 134 -8.90 -13.60 -0.13
N ARG A 135 -9.39 -14.58 -0.91
CA ARG A 135 -8.56 -15.26 -1.91
C ARG A 135 -8.02 -14.29 -2.98
N ALA A 136 -8.81 -13.30 -3.41
CA ALA A 136 -8.37 -12.31 -4.40
C ALA A 136 -7.27 -11.41 -3.87
N VAL A 137 -7.36 -11.05 -2.58
CA VAL A 137 -6.32 -10.29 -1.89
C VAL A 137 -5.04 -11.12 -1.74
N LEU A 138 -5.13 -12.36 -1.23
CA LEU A 138 -3.97 -13.23 -1.06
C LEU A 138 -3.25 -13.50 -2.39
N ASP A 139 -4.01 -13.79 -3.46
CA ASP A 139 -3.43 -13.94 -4.80
C ASP A 139 -2.74 -12.66 -5.27
N SER A 140 -3.31 -11.48 -4.96
CA SER A 140 -2.71 -10.18 -5.30
C SER A 140 -1.45 -9.86 -4.51
N ILE A 141 -1.38 -10.27 -3.24
CA ILE A 141 -0.17 -10.17 -2.42
C ILE A 141 0.92 -11.08 -3.00
N ARG A 142 0.60 -12.35 -3.32
CA ARG A 142 1.55 -13.29 -3.93
C ARG A 142 2.19 -12.80 -5.23
N HIS A 143 1.47 -12.02 -6.03
CA HIS A 143 2.00 -11.44 -7.26
C HIS A 143 2.77 -10.14 -7.04
N LEU A 144 2.59 -9.52 -5.88
CA LEU A 144 3.27 -8.29 -5.50
C LEU A 144 4.65 -8.56 -4.89
N ILE A 145 4.77 -9.63 -4.11
CA ILE A 145 5.99 -10.03 -3.41
C ILE A 145 6.81 -11.04 -4.23
N SER A 146 8.04 -11.31 -3.78
CA SER A 146 8.89 -12.32 -4.41
C SER A 146 8.36 -13.75 -4.16
N GLU A 147 8.76 -14.70 -5.00
CA GLU A 147 8.35 -16.11 -4.83
C GLU A 147 8.84 -16.69 -3.50
N GLY A 148 10.08 -16.41 -3.09
CA GLY A 148 10.63 -16.85 -1.81
C GLY A 148 9.85 -16.30 -0.62
N GLU A 149 9.56 -15.00 -0.62
CA GLU A 149 8.72 -14.36 0.40
C GLU A 149 7.32 -15.01 0.47
N ALA A 150 6.72 -15.31 -0.69
CA ALA A 150 5.42 -15.96 -0.73
C ALA A 150 5.45 -17.40 -0.17
N GLU A 151 6.59 -18.09 -0.26
CA GLU A 151 6.82 -19.41 0.33
C GLU A 151 7.04 -19.32 1.84
N ASP A 152 7.81 -18.33 2.31
CA ASP A 152 8.10 -18.10 3.71
C ASP A 152 6.83 -17.74 4.49
N VAL A 153 6.02 -16.78 3.98
CA VAL A 153 4.70 -16.45 4.53
C VAL A 153 3.82 -17.69 4.58
N MET A 154 3.73 -18.45 3.48
CA MET A 154 2.93 -19.68 3.41
C MET A 154 3.39 -20.72 4.45
N GLY A 155 4.69 -20.84 4.71
CA GLY A 155 5.28 -21.78 5.66
C GLY A 155 4.83 -21.55 7.10
N GLN A 156 4.44 -20.32 7.45
CA GLN A 156 4.00 -19.95 8.79
C GLN A 156 2.49 -20.04 9.00
N LEU A 157 1.72 -20.23 7.91
CA LEU A 157 0.27 -20.33 7.95
C LEU A 157 -0.21 -21.73 8.38
N PRO A 158 -1.31 -21.80 9.16
CA PRO A 158 -1.97 -23.06 9.47
C PRO A 158 -2.58 -23.68 8.21
N ALA A 159 -2.84 -25.00 8.25
CA ALA A 159 -3.22 -25.77 7.07
C ALA A 159 -4.50 -25.24 6.37
N ASP A 160 -5.46 -24.76 7.14
CA ASP A 160 -6.72 -24.19 6.66
C ASP A 160 -6.56 -22.82 5.98
N MET A 161 -5.63 -21.98 6.44
CA MET A 161 -5.26 -20.73 5.77
C MET A 161 -4.36 -20.97 4.56
N ARG A 162 -3.50 -22.00 4.59
CA ARG A 162 -2.73 -22.39 3.40
C ARG A 162 -3.62 -22.78 2.22
N ASP A 163 -4.80 -23.36 2.48
CA ASP A 163 -5.78 -23.60 1.41
C ASP A 163 -6.30 -22.29 0.78
N LEU A 164 -6.45 -21.22 1.57
CA LEU A 164 -6.77 -19.89 1.07
C LEU A 164 -5.62 -19.31 0.23
N TRP A 165 -4.38 -19.48 0.69
CA TRP A 165 -3.17 -18.97 0.03
C TRP A 165 -2.85 -19.67 -1.29
N GLY A 166 -2.94 -21.00 -1.31
CA GLY A 166 -2.40 -21.85 -2.38
C GLY A 166 -3.25 -21.90 -3.66
N ARG A 167 -4.58 -21.73 -3.56
CA ARG A 167 -5.46 -21.79 -4.73
C ARG A 167 -5.60 -20.41 -5.37
N ALA A 168 -5.03 -20.25 -6.55
CA ALA A 168 -5.32 -19.11 -7.41
C ALA A 168 -6.80 -19.11 -7.83
N ILE A 169 -7.36 -17.91 -8.00
CA ILE A 169 -8.70 -17.68 -8.56
C ILE A 169 -8.62 -17.44 -10.06
#